data_AF-M6VWD1-F1
#
_entry.id   AF-M6VWD1-F1
#
_cell.length_a   1.000
_cell.length_b   1.000
_cell.length_c   1.000
_cell.angle_alpha   90.00
_cell.angle_beta   90.00
_cell.angle_gamma   90.00
#
_symmetry.space_group_name_H-M   'P 1'
#
loop_
_entity.id
_entity.type
_entity.pdbx_description
1 polymer ?
#
loop_
_entity_poly.entity_id
_entity_poly.type
_entity_poly.pdbx_seq_one_letter_code
_entity_poly.pdbx_strand_id
1 'polypeptide(L)'
;MKDLKKMRENSLSSFLSIANKHLEEEDLSSIHPITESINYLDRITESIWNILRTSSNGISSFHEVSKDEKEEVKELRKSATNLMELIADSDKFPDLLEKARSEKKTKNLEKIKQNIYKSQMKRIKKGDSKLKSSVSYFVIIDELVDINDNLLSLAEELSVAIPWTEKKKIELQSKSLLALKTEEKKKKK
;
A
#
# COMPACT_ATOMS: atom_id res chain seq x y z
N MET A 1 17.51 -2.35 10.16
CA MET A 1 17.32 -2.25 8.68
C MET A 1 17.58 -3.59 7.98
N LYS A 2 18.72 -4.25 8.22
CA LYS A 2 18.93 -5.66 7.81
C LYS A 2 17.85 -6.59 8.36
N ASP A 3 17.35 -6.33 9.55
CA ASP A 3 16.38 -7.22 10.23
C ASP A 3 14.98 -7.19 9.63
N LEU A 4 14.51 -6.03 9.13
CA LEU A 4 13.21 -5.92 8.46
C LEU A 4 13.20 -6.62 7.10
N LYS A 5 14.26 -6.43 6.30
CA LYS A 5 14.43 -7.13 5.02
C LYS A 5 14.58 -8.64 5.21
N LYS A 6 15.35 -9.05 6.22
CA LYS A 6 15.54 -10.46 6.58
C LYS A 6 14.28 -11.10 7.16
N MET A 7 13.50 -10.37 7.96
CA MET A 7 12.17 -10.82 8.42
C MET A 7 11.21 -11.00 7.25
N ARG A 8 11.21 -10.08 6.28
CA ARG A 8 10.40 -10.18 5.06
C ARG A 8 10.79 -11.40 4.21
N GLU A 9 12.06 -11.58 3.92
CA GLU A 9 12.58 -12.73 3.15
C GLU A 9 12.23 -14.06 3.86
N ASN A 10 12.33 -14.10 5.18
CA ASN A 10 11.96 -15.27 5.97
C ASN A 10 10.45 -15.54 5.97
N SER A 11 9.61 -14.49 6.06
CA SER A 11 8.14 -14.63 6.01
C SER A 11 7.67 -15.07 4.62
N LEU A 12 8.24 -14.51 3.55
CA LEU A 12 7.93 -14.91 2.17
C LEU A 12 8.40 -16.34 1.88
N SER A 13 9.62 -16.70 2.29
CA SER A 13 10.13 -18.07 2.14
C SER A 13 9.31 -19.09 2.93
N SER A 14 8.83 -18.73 4.12
CA SER A 14 7.98 -19.59 4.94
C SER A 14 6.59 -19.74 4.32
N PHE A 15 6.01 -18.64 3.83
CA PHE A 15 4.75 -18.66 3.09
C PHE A 15 4.87 -19.53 1.82
N LEU A 16 5.92 -19.36 1.02
CA LEU A 16 6.15 -20.14 -0.20
C LEU A 16 6.38 -21.63 0.10
N SER A 17 7.04 -21.97 1.21
CA SER A 17 7.24 -23.36 1.65
C SER A 17 5.93 -24.04 2.06
N ILE A 18 5.05 -23.31 2.76
CA ILE A 18 3.70 -23.78 3.12
C ILE A 18 2.82 -23.86 1.86
N ALA A 19 2.91 -22.85 1.00
CA ALA A 19 2.19 -22.78 -0.26
C ALA A 19 2.49 -24.02 -1.13
N ASN A 20 3.77 -24.35 -1.30
CA ASN A 20 4.21 -25.49 -2.10
C ASN A 20 3.81 -26.86 -1.52
N LYS A 21 3.53 -26.96 -0.22
CA LYS A 21 3.11 -28.23 0.42
C LYS A 21 1.60 -28.44 0.48
N HIS A 22 0.81 -27.38 0.40
CA HIS A 22 -0.61 -27.42 0.78
C HIS A 22 -1.57 -26.72 -0.19
N LEU A 23 -1.07 -26.05 -1.24
CA LEU A 23 -1.91 -25.38 -2.22
C LEU A 23 -2.13 -26.25 -3.45
N GLU A 24 -3.39 -26.33 -3.87
CA GLU A 24 -3.79 -26.97 -5.13
C GLU A 24 -3.64 -25.97 -6.30
N GLU A 25 -3.79 -26.41 -7.55
CA GLU A 25 -3.59 -25.54 -8.73
C GLU A 25 -4.54 -24.32 -8.72
N GLU A 26 -5.72 -24.50 -8.14
CA GLU A 26 -6.76 -23.48 -7.90
C GLU A 26 -6.33 -22.39 -6.91
N ASP A 27 -5.35 -22.69 -6.06
CA ASP A 27 -4.85 -21.81 -5.01
C ASP A 27 -3.65 -20.97 -5.47
N LEU A 28 -3.00 -21.37 -6.57
CA LEU A 28 -1.88 -20.63 -7.16
C LEU A 28 -2.33 -19.25 -7.68
N SER A 29 -3.60 -19.11 -8.11
CA SER A 29 -4.14 -17.81 -8.54
C SER A 29 -4.18 -16.77 -7.42
N SER A 30 -4.18 -17.21 -6.16
CA SER A 30 -4.22 -16.32 -4.99
C SER A 30 -2.84 -15.93 -4.47
N ILE A 31 -1.78 -16.60 -4.92
CA ILE A 31 -0.39 -16.19 -4.65
C ILE A 31 -0.13 -14.82 -5.27
N HIS A 32 -0.65 -14.57 -6.48
CA HIS A 32 -0.41 -13.33 -7.20
C HIS A 32 -0.91 -12.08 -6.43
N PRO A 33 -2.18 -12.00 -5.97
CA PRO A 33 -2.65 -10.89 -5.13
C PRO A 33 -1.86 -10.69 -3.84
N ILE A 34 -1.44 -11.77 -3.19
CA ILE A 34 -0.63 -11.68 -1.95
C ILE A 34 0.75 -11.09 -2.26
N THR A 35 1.41 -11.57 -3.32
CA THR A 35 2.72 -11.05 -3.71
C THR A 35 2.65 -9.60 -4.17
N GLU A 36 1.61 -9.23 -4.92
CA GLU A 36 1.41 -7.85 -5.35
C GLU A 36 1.08 -6.93 -4.17
N SER A 37 0.27 -7.37 -3.20
CA SER A 37 0.03 -6.62 -1.95
C SER A 37 1.34 -6.27 -1.24
N ILE A 38 2.27 -7.23 -1.14
CA ILE A 38 3.59 -7.00 -0.55
C ILE A 38 4.40 -6.00 -1.38
N ASN A 39 4.36 -6.12 -2.71
CA ASN A 39 5.05 -5.19 -3.61
C ASN A 39 4.52 -3.75 -3.47
N TYR A 40 3.20 -3.57 -3.32
CA TYR A 40 2.61 -2.26 -3.07
C TYR A 40 3.04 -1.67 -1.73
N LEU A 41 3.11 -2.48 -0.66
CA LEU A 41 3.63 -2.05 0.64
C LEU A 41 5.09 -1.59 0.58
N ASP A 42 5.94 -2.31 -0.17
CA ASP A 42 7.33 -1.89 -0.39
C ASP A 42 7.39 -0.52 -1.08
N ARG A 43 6.63 -0.35 -2.18
CA ARG A 43 6.60 0.91 -2.93
C ARG A 43 6.13 2.07 -2.07
N ILE A 44 5.06 1.88 -1.28
CA ILE A 44 4.59 2.88 -0.31
C ILE A 44 5.71 3.25 0.68
N THR A 45 6.42 2.24 1.19
CA THR A 45 7.51 2.44 2.14
C THR A 45 8.67 3.21 1.49
N GLU A 46 9.04 2.87 0.26
CA GLU A 46 10.08 3.56 -0.52
C GLU A 46 9.70 5.02 -0.76
N SER A 47 8.45 5.30 -1.15
CA SER A 47 7.96 6.67 -1.34
C SER A 47 7.99 7.50 -0.07
N ILE A 48 7.62 6.92 1.08
CA ILE A 48 7.75 7.59 2.39
C ILE A 48 9.22 7.93 2.68
N TRP A 49 10.15 7.00 2.40
CA TRP A 49 11.59 7.26 2.56
C TRP A 49 12.08 8.37 1.64
N ASN A 50 11.62 8.41 0.39
CA ASN A 50 11.97 9.46 -0.56
C ASN A 50 11.47 10.84 -0.11
N ILE A 51 10.24 10.93 0.43
CA ILE A 51 9.72 12.15 1.03
C ILE A 51 10.59 12.59 2.21
N LEU A 52 10.92 11.66 3.12
CA LEU A 52 11.76 11.95 4.29
C LEU A 52 13.14 12.46 3.89
N ARG A 53 13.81 11.76 2.96
CA ARG A 53 15.13 12.13 2.42
C ARG A 53 15.11 13.49 1.74
N THR A 54 14.08 13.76 0.96
CA THR A 54 13.94 15.04 0.25
C THR A 54 13.65 16.19 1.22
N SER A 55 12.88 15.92 2.27
CA SER A 55 12.56 16.90 3.32
C SER A 55 13.78 17.19 4.22
N SER A 56 14.57 16.17 4.56
CA SER A 56 15.77 16.30 5.41
C SER A 56 16.92 17.03 4.72
N ASN A 57 17.00 16.97 3.39
CA ASN A 57 18.05 17.61 2.60
C ASN A 57 17.87 19.13 2.44
N GLY A 58 17.08 19.76 3.31
CA GLY A 58 16.87 21.20 3.33
C GLY A 58 16.09 21.66 2.12
N ILE A 59 14.77 21.49 2.17
CA ILE A 59 13.83 22.35 1.42
C ILE A 59 14.19 23.78 1.81
N SER A 60 15.02 24.43 0.99
CA SER A 60 15.47 25.78 1.30
C SER A 60 14.24 26.68 1.47
N SER A 61 14.30 27.56 2.46
CA SER A 61 13.24 28.44 2.97
C SER A 61 12.51 29.33 1.95
N PHE A 62 12.80 29.18 0.65
CA PHE A 62 12.12 29.82 -0.48
C PHE A 62 11.18 28.85 -1.19
N HIS A 63 10.23 28.28 -0.45
CA HIS A 63 9.04 27.64 -1.04
C HIS A 63 7.84 28.47 -0.62
N GLU A 64 7.59 29.55 -1.36
CA GLU A 64 6.29 30.17 -1.27
C GLU A 64 5.27 29.25 -1.96
N VAL A 65 4.61 28.44 -1.14
CA VAL A 65 3.49 27.60 -1.56
C VAL A 65 2.21 28.43 -1.49
N SER A 66 1.44 28.47 -2.57
CA SER A 66 0.17 29.16 -2.62
C SER A 66 -0.85 28.51 -1.66
N LYS A 67 -1.92 29.24 -1.33
CA LYS A 67 -2.99 28.68 -0.48
C LYS A 67 -3.65 27.47 -1.15
N ASP A 68 -3.86 27.54 -2.46
CA ASP A 68 -4.48 26.47 -3.23
C ASP A 68 -3.59 25.22 -3.26
N GLU A 69 -2.28 25.40 -3.49
CA GLU A 69 -1.30 24.30 -3.45
C GLU A 69 -1.26 23.66 -2.05
N LYS A 70 -1.36 24.44 -0.97
CA LYS A 70 -1.41 23.88 0.39
C LYS A 70 -2.65 23.02 0.61
N GLU A 71 -3.81 23.43 0.10
CA GLU A 71 -5.03 22.63 0.22
C GLU A 71 -4.95 21.38 -0.66
N GLU A 72 -4.39 21.49 -1.87
CA GLU A 72 -4.13 20.36 -2.77
C GLU A 72 -3.20 19.31 -2.13
N VAL A 73 -2.08 19.73 -1.51
CA VAL A 73 -1.19 18.80 -0.77
C VAL A 73 -1.91 18.18 0.42
N LYS A 74 -2.72 18.96 1.13
CA LYS A 74 -3.49 18.48 2.27
C LYS A 74 -4.53 17.45 1.84
N GLU A 75 -5.15 17.61 0.67
CA GLU A 75 -6.04 16.63 0.07
C GLU A 75 -5.32 15.32 -0.24
N LEU A 76 -4.13 15.38 -0.88
CA LEU A 76 -3.29 14.19 -1.13
C LEU A 76 -2.93 13.45 0.16
N ARG A 77 -2.54 14.18 1.20
CA ARG A 77 -2.20 13.60 2.52
C ARG A 77 -3.41 12.98 3.18
N LYS A 78 -4.53 13.70 3.24
CA LYS A 78 -5.77 13.20 3.84
C LYS A 78 -6.26 11.95 3.12
N SER A 79 -6.15 11.93 1.79
CA SER A 79 -6.47 10.76 0.98
C SER A 79 -5.61 9.55 1.38
N ALA A 80 -4.29 9.71 1.44
CA ALA A 80 -3.38 8.63 1.82
C ALA A 80 -3.66 8.12 3.24
N THR A 81 -3.84 9.03 4.21
CA THR A 81 -4.16 8.67 5.59
C THR A 81 -5.47 7.89 5.69
N ASN A 82 -6.54 8.39 5.05
CA ASN A 82 -7.82 7.70 5.04
C ASN A 82 -7.71 6.31 4.44
N LEU A 83 -6.99 6.15 3.32
CA LEU A 83 -6.79 4.84 2.68
C LEU A 83 -6.00 3.89 3.58
N MET A 84 -4.93 4.37 4.23
CA MET A 84 -4.18 3.57 5.20
C MET A 84 -5.04 3.10 6.36
N GLU A 85 -5.89 3.98 6.92
CA GLU A 85 -6.81 3.61 8.01
C GLU A 85 -7.82 2.54 7.57
N LEU A 86 -8.42 2.70 6.38
CA LEU A 86 -9.37 1.72 5.84
C LEU A 86 -8.71 0.35 5.59
N ILE A 87 -7.48 0.35 5.08
CA ILE A 87 -6.72 -0.88 4.82
C ILE A 87 -6.23 -1.52 6.12
N ALA A 88 -5.81 -0.73 7.13
CA ALA A 88 -5.32 -1.29 8.38
C ALA A 88 -6.40 -2.03 9.18
N ASP A 89 -7.64 -1.58 9.10
CA ASP A 89 -8.78 -2.20 9.80
C ASP A 89 -9.55 -3.23 8.95
N SER A 90 -9.13 -3.49 7.71
CA SER A 90 -9.85 -4.40 6.80
C SER A 90 -9.87 -5.86 7.26
N ASP A 91 -8.85 -6.29 8.02
CA ASP A 91 -8.80 -7.63 8.60
C ASP A 91 -9.93 -7.88 9.60
N LYS A 92 -10.49 -6.82 10.19
CA LYS A 92 -11.63 -6.89 11.14
C LYS A 92 -12.95 -6.58 10.46
N PHE A 93 -12.92 -5.71 9.44
CA PHE A 93 -14.10 -5.21 8.75
C PHE A 93 -13.86 -5.24 7.23
N PRO A 94 -14.12 -6.38 6.56
CA PRO A 94 -13.83 -6.56 5.14
C PRO A 94 -14.48 -5.51 4.21
N ASP A 95 -15.65 -4.99 4.58
CA ASP A 95 -16.37 -3.93 3.83
C ASP A 95 -15.57 -2.63 3.69
N LEU A 96 -14.55 -2.42 4.53
CA LEU A 96 -13.66 -1.26 4.42
C LEU A 96 -12.79 -1.29 3.16
N LEU A 97 -12.49 -2.47 2.60
CA LEU A 97 -11.77 -2.57 1.33
C LEU A 97 -12.63 -2.11 0.17
N GLU A 98 -13.92 -2.43 0.15
CA GLU A 98 -14.84 -1.92 -0.86
C GLU A 98 -14.95 -0.39 -0.80
N LYS A 99 -14.96 0.16 0.42
CA LYS A 99 -14.90 1.61 0.63
C LYS A 99 -13.60 2.20 0.10
N ALA A 100 -12.45 1.61 0.40
CA ALA A 100 -11.15 2.07 -0.12
C ALA A 100 -11.08 2.01 -1.66
N ARG A 101 -11.62 0.94 -2.27
CA ARG A 101 -11.71 0.80 -3.73
C ARG A 101 -12.62 1.85 -4.38
N SER A 102 -13.68 2.26 -3.69
CA SER A 102 -14.58 3.30 -4.20
C SER A 102 -13.91 4.66 -4.33
N GLU A 103 -12.91 4.97 -3.49
CA GLU A 103 -12.11 6.20 -3.56
C GLU A 103 -11.28 6.28 -4.86
N LYS A 104 -10.89 5.13 -5.45
CA LYS A 104 -10.21 5.08 -6.76
C LYS A 104 -11.02 5.73 -7.87
N LYS A 105 -12.35 5.58 -7.81
CA LYS A 105 -13.28 6.08 -8.84
C LYS A 105 -13.54 7.58 -8.75
N THR A 106 -13.28 8.18 -7.58
CA THR A 106 -13.66 9.57 -7.30
C THR A 106 -12.48 10.53 -7.34
N LYS A 107 -11.24 10.06 -7.19
CA LYS A 107 -10.07 10.94 -7.10
C LYS A 107 -9.36 11.12 -8.42
N ASN A 108 -8.94 12.36 -8.66
CA ASN A 108 -8.11 12.73 -9.80
C ASN A 108 -6.77 13.28 -9.30
N LEU A 109 -5.94 12.38 -8.78
CA LEU A 109 -4.65 12.70 -8.16
C LEU A 109 -3.68 13.32 -9.17
N GLU A 110 -3.68 12.82 -10.40
CA GLU A 110 -2.87 13.35 -11.50
C GLU A 110 -3.24 14.81 -11.82
N LYS A 111 -4.52 15.18 -11.74
CA LYS A 111 -4.93 16.58 -11.91
C LYS A 111 -4.37 17.48 -10.81
N ILE A 112 -4.37 17.01 -9.55
CA ILE A 112 -3.76 17.74 -8.42
C ILE A 112 -2.27 17.96 -8.69
N LYS A 113 -1.55 16.91 -9.07
CA LYS A 113 -0.14 16.99 -9.45
C LYS A 113 0.10 18.02 -10.56
N GLN A 114 -0.68 17.94 -11.64
CA GLN A 114 -0.56 18.88 -12.78
C GLN A 114 -0.84 20.34 -12.39
N ASN A 115 -1.79 20.59 -11.49
CA ASN A 115 -2.09 21.92 -11.00
C ASN A 115 -0.91 22.52 -10.23
N ILE A 116 -0.35 21.75 -9.28
CA ILE A 116 0.82 22.16 -8.49
C ILE A 116 2.01 22.44 -9.42
N TYR A 117 2.26 21.55 -10.38
CA TYR A 117 3.35 21.70 -11.36
C TYR A 117 3.20 22.99 -12.18
N LYS A 118 2.00 23.25 -12.71
CA LYS A 118 1.72 24.47 -13.48
C LYS A 118 1.90 25.73 -12.63
N SER A 119 1.47 25.70 -11.37
CA SER A 119 1.59 26.83 -10.45
C SER A 119 3.06 27.14 -10.13
N GLN A 120 3.82 26.12 -9.74
CA GLN A 120 5.26 26.27 -9.45
C GLN A 120 6.05 26.68 -10.69
N MET A 121 5.75 26.14 -11.87
CA MET A 121 6.44 26.53 -13.10
C MET A 121 6.19 28.01 -13.47
N LYS A 122 4.98 28.53 -13.22
CA LYS A 122 4.70 29.97 -13.37
C LYS A 122 5.52 30.81 -12.41
N ARG A 123 5.67 30.39 -11.15
CA ARG A 123 6.48 31.08 -10.13
C ARG A 123 7.98 31.08 -10.49
N ILE A 124 8.51 29.94 -10.95
CA ILE A 124 9.90 29.85 -11.43
C ILE A 124 10.13 30.85 -12.57
N LYS A 125 9.23 30.91 -13.56
CA LYS A 125 9.34 31.85 -14.69
C LYS A 125 9.29 33.33 -14.27
N LYS A 126 8.59 33.65 -13.19
CA LYS A 126 8.51 35.00 -12.63
C LYS A 126 9.69 35.38 -11.72
N GLY A 127 10.50 34.40 -11.32
CA GLY A 127 11.58 34.59 -10.34
C GLY A 127 11.12 34.47 -8.88
N ASP A 128 9.85 34.16 -8.62
CA ASP A 128 9.26 34.02 -7.29
C ASP A 128 9.67 32.70 -6.59
N SER A 129 10.24 31.75 -7.33
CA SER A 129 10.73 30.47 -6.80
C SER A 129 12.01 30.04 -7.50
N LYS A 130 12.88 29.31 -6.77
CA LYS A 130 14.09 28.71 -7.31
C LYS A 130 13.78 27.33 -7.88
N LEU A 131 14.31 27.03 -9.07
CA LEU A 131 14.15 25.71 -9.71
C LEU A 131 14.56 24.55 -8.78
N LYS A 132 15.71 24.67 -8.10
CA LYS A 132 16.20 23.64 -7.17
C LYS A 132 15.21 23.34 -6.04
N SER A 133 14.58 24.39 -5.50
CA SER A 133 13.53 24.29 -4.49
C SER A 133 12.31 23.57 -5.04
N SER A 134 11.74 24.09 -6.13
CA SER A 134 10.55 23.51 -6.74
C SER A 134 10.74 22.05 -7.18
N VAL A 135 11.95 21.63 -7.62
CA VAL A 135 12.24 20.22 -7.94
C VAL A 135 12.11 19.32 -6.71
N SER A 136 12.68 19.70 -5.56
CA SER A 136 12.48 18.93 -4.32
C SER A 136 11.01 18.84 -3.93
N TYR A 137 10.26 19.93 -4.14
CA TYR A 137 8.82 19.92 -3.89
C TYR A 137 8.06 19.00 -4.85
N PHE A 138 8.41 18.99 -6.14
CA PHE A 138 7.83 18.09 -7.14
C PHE A 138 8.05 16.62 -6.79
N VAL A 139 9.25 16.26 -6.33
CA VAL A 139 9.52 14.91 -5.83
C VAL A 139 8.55 14.55 -4.71
N ILE A 140 8.34 15.44 -3.73
CA ILE A 140 7.39 15.16 -2.63
C ILE A 140 5.95 14.98 -3.14
N ILE A 141 5.52 15.76 -4.14
CA ILE A 141 4.19 15.62 -4.73
C ILE A 141 4.05 14.29 -5.46
N ASP A 142 5.06 13.91 -6.25
CA ASP A 142 5.08 12.63 -6.96
C ASP A 142 4.97 11.47 -5.99
N GLU A 143 5.82 11.45 -4.96
CA GLU A 143 5.79 10.38 -3.96
C GLU A 143 4.47 10.34 -3.17
N LEU A 144 3.80 11.48 -2.95
CA LEU A 144 2.47 11.50 -2.33
C LEU A 144 1.38 10.93 -3.25
N VAL A 145 1.46 11.19 -4.57
CA VAL A 145 0.56 10.59 -5.55
C VAL A 145 0.81 9.09 -5.63
N ASP A 146 2.08 8.67 -5.72
CA ASP A 146 2.47 7.27 -5.76
C ASP A 146 2.00 6.51 -4.51
N ILE A 147 2.10 7.10 -3.32
CA ILE A 147 1.54 6.50 -2.10
C ILE A 147 0.04 6.24 -2.26
N ASN A 148 -0.73 7.22 -2.75
CA ASN A 148 -2.16 7.07 -2.93
C ASN A 148 -2.49 5.98 -3.97
N ASP A 149 -1.82 5.99 -5.12
CA ASP A 149 -2.06 5.00 -6.19
C ASP A 149 -1.70 3.57 -5.74
N ASN A 150 -0.58 3.41 -5.03
CA ASN A 150 -0.19 2.13 -4.47
C ASN A 150 -1.14 1.68 -3.34
N LEU A 151 -1.69 2.58 -2.52
CA LEU A 151 -2.70 2.24 -1.50
C LEU A 151 -4.02 1.79 -2.16
N LEU A 152 -4.46 2.45 -3.22
CA LEU A 152 -5.65 2.06 -3.97
C LEU A 152 -5.48 0.67 -4.60
N SER A 153 -4.30 0.41 -5.19
CA SER A 153 -3.99 -0.89 -5.79
C SER A 153 -3.85 -1.98 -4.73
N LEU A 154 -3.24 -1.67 -3.58
CA LEU A 154 -3.18 -2.56 -2.43
C LEU A 154 -4.57 -2.96 -1.96
N ALA A 155 -5.52 -2.02 -1.88
CA ALA A 155 -6.90 -2.34 -1.50
C ALA A 155 -7.58 -3.30 -2.50
N GLU A 156 -7.26 -3.20 -3.79
CA GLU A 156 -7.77 -4.14 -4.81
C GLU A 156 -7.21 -5.55 -4.59
N GLU A 157 -5.91 -5.68 -4.39
CA GLU A 157 -5.29 -6.99 -4.16
C GLU A 157 -5.77 -7.63 -2.84
N LEU A 158 -5.86 -6.84 -1.76
CA LEU A 158 -6.34 -7.32 -0.47
C LEU A 158 -7.81 -7.77 -0.52
N SER A 159 -8.63 -7.15 -1.37
CA SER A 159 -10.04 -7.56 -1.55
C SER A 159 -10.18 -8.99 -2.08
N VAL A 160 -9.15 -9.49 -2.76
CA VAL A 160 -9.07 -10.87 -3.25
C VAL A 160 -8.32 -11.75 -2.25
N ALA A 161 -7.22 -11.26 -1.67
CA ALA A 161 -6.33 -12.05 -0.82
C ALA A 161 -6.94 -12.41 0.55
N ILE A 162 -7.67 -11.48 1.20
CA ILE A 162 -8.22 -11.71 2.54
C ILE A 162 -9.28 -12.81 2.54
N PRO A 163 -10.35 -12.77 1.70
CA PRO A 163 -11.36 -13.83 1.70
C PRO A 163 -10.78 -15.22 1.40
N TRP A 164 -9.79 -15.28 0.51
CA TRP A 164 -9.07 -16.53 0.23
C TRP A 164 -8.34 -17.07 1.46
N THR A 165 -7.62 -16.19 2.17
CA THR A 165 -6.86 -16.56 3.38
C THR A 165 -7.80 -17.09 4.48
N GLU A 166 -8.96 -16.46 4.66
CA GLU A 166 -9.98 -16.92 5.61
C GLU A 166 -10.56 -18.28 5.23
N LYS A 167 -10.90 -18.48 3.95
CA LYS A 167 -11.38 -19.78 3.44
C LYS A 167 -10.35 -20.88 3.70
N LYS A 168 -9.06 -20.64 3.41
CA LYS A 168 -8.00 -21.62 3.64
C LYS A 168 -7.78 -21.93 5.11
N LYS A 169 -7.86 -20.93 5.97
CA LYS A 169 -7.78 -21.14 7.43
C LYS A 169 -8.87 -22.10 7.91
N ILE A 170 -10.11 -21.95 7.44
CA ILE A 170 -11.23 -22.83 7.78
C ILE A 170 -11.02 -24.26 7.23
N GLU A 171 -10.56 -24.38 5.98
CA GLU A 171 -10.24 -25.68 5.36
C GLU A 171 -9.15 -26.44 6.13
N LEU A 172 -8.08 -25.76 6.54
CA LEU A 172 -6.98 -26.38 7.28
C LEU A 172 -7.40 -26.80 8.70
N GLN A 173 -8.20 -25.97 9.38
CA GLN A 173 -8.73 -26.30 10.72
C GLN A 173 -9.69 -27.49 10.66
N SER A 174 -10.55 -27.55 9.65
CA SER A 174 -11.49 -28.68 9.47
C SER A 174 -10.78 -29.99 9.11
N LYS A 175 -9.76 -29.96 8.24
CA LYS A 175 -8.90 -31.13 7.94
C LYS A 175 -8.16 -31.65 9.18
N SER A 176 -7.65 -30.76 10.03
CA SER A 176 -6.99 -31.12 11.29
C SER A 176 -7.93 -31.82 12.28
N LEU A 177 -9.15 -31.29 12.45
CA LEU A 177 -10.19 -31.90 13.28
C LEU A 177 -10.63 -33.28 12.78
N LEU A 178 -10.70 -33.47 11.46
CA LEU A 178 -10.99 -34.77 10.85
C LEU A 178 -9.85 -35.77 11.08
N ALA A 179 -8.59 -35.34 10.97
CA ALA A 179 -7.44 -36.19 11.24
C ALA A 179 -7.42 -36.70 12.70
N LEU A 180 -7.67 -35.80 13.67
CA LEU A 180 -7.75 -36.14 15.10
C LEU A 180 -8.86 -37.15 15.40
N LYS A 181 -10.06 -36.95 14.85
CA LYS A 181 -11.18 -37.91 15.00
C LYS A 181 -10.89 -39.28 14.39
N THR A 182 -10.08 -39.32 13.33
CA THR A 182 -9.71 -40.56 12.64
C THR A 182 -8.65 -41.33 13.44
N GLU A 183 -7.71 -40.64 14.09
CA GLU A 183 -6.74 -41.24 15.00
C GLU A 183 -7.40 -41.77 16.29
N GLU A 184 -8.36 -41.05 16.87
CA GLU A 184 -9.12 -41.53 18.03
C GLU A 184 -9.92 -42.80 17.73
N LYS A 185 -10.49 -42.92 16.52
CA LYS A 185 -11.16 -44.16 16.07
C LYS A 185 -10.20 -45.32 15.87
N LYS A 186 -8.96 -45.06 15.45
CA LYS A 186 -7.92 -46.09 15.31
C LYS A 186 -7.35 -46.56 16.65
N LYS A 187 -7.33 -45.71 17.69
CA LYS A 187 -6.88 -46.10 19.05
C LYS A 187 -7.94 -46.85 19.86
N LYS A 188 -9.20 -46.87 19.41
CA LYS A 188 -10.34 -47.56 20.06
C LYS A 188 -10.71 -48.90 19.40
N LYS A 189 -9.94 -49.37 18.41
CA LYS A 189 -10.01 -50.72 17.83
C LYS A 189 -8.73 -51.47 18.19
#